data_AF-A0A520P934-F1
#
_entry.id   AF-A0A520P934-F1
#
_cell.length_a   1.000
_cell.length_b   1.000
_cell.length_c   1.000
_cell.angle_alpha   90.00
_cell.angle_beta   90.00
_cell.angle_gamma   90.00
#
_symmetry.space_group_name_H-M   'P 1'
#
loop_
_entity.id
_entity.type
_entity.pdbx_description
1 polymer ?
#
loop_
_entity_poly.entity_id
_entity_poly.type
_entity_poly.pdbx_seq_one_letter_code
_entity_poly.pdbx_strand_id
1 'polypeptide(L)' 'MTFEHPDNGYQESITNFSILWCLVFGSLYFAYKGIWRHFVLSLAIGVFTFGVSWFIYPFFAKNIIATQYRKNGWLEI' A
#
# COMPACT_ATOMS: atom_id res chain seq x y z
N MET A 1 0.87 -12.33 -3.70
CA MET A 1 0.86 -11.86 -5.10
C MET A 1 2.23 -11.29 -5.33
N THR A 2 2.97 -11.86 -6.27
CA THR A 2 4.36 -11.48 -6.54
C THR A 2 4.37 -10.64 -7.80
N PHE A 3 5.07 -9.50 -7.74
CA PHE A 3 5.21 -8.62 -8.90
C PHE A 3 6.67 -8.58 -9.30
N GLU A 4 6.94 -8.67 -10.60
CA GLU A 4 8.28 -8.56 -11.17
C GLU A 4 8.38 -7.30 -12.03
N HIS A 5 9.46 -6.53 -11.82
CA HIS A 5 9.77 -5.38 -12.67
C HIS A 5 10.35 -5.88 -14.00
N PRO A 6 9.73 -5.55 -15.16
CA PRO A 6 10.13 -6.10 -16.45
C PRO A 6 11.56 -5.74 -16.88
N ASP A 7 12.04 -4.54 -16.53
CA ASP A 7 13.40 -4.10 -16.91
C ASP A 7 14.54 -4.66 -16.04
N ASN A 8 14.31 -4.91 -14.75
CA ASN A 8 15.38 -5.22 -13.79
C ASN A 8 15.25 -6.59 -13.11
N GLY A 9 14.17 -7.34 -13.37
CA GLY A 9 13.91 -8.64 -12.72
C GLY A 9 13.69 -8.55 -11.20
N TYR A 10 13.45 -7.34 -10.67
CA TYR A 10 13.21 -7.14 -9.24
C TYR A 10 11.85 -7.73 -8.88
N GLN A 11 11.85 -8.70 -7.96
CA GLN A 11 10.63 -9.35 -7.49
C GLN A 11 10.22 -8.79 -6.13
N GLU A 12 8.95 -8.38 -6.02
CA GLU A 12 8.37 -7.90 -4.78
C GLU A 12 7.11 -8.69 -4.44
N SER A 13 7.16 -9.40 -3.31
CA SER A 13 6.05 -10.22 -2.85
C SER A 13 5.10 -9.40 -1.97
N ILE A 14 3.92 -9.07 -2.50
CA ILE A 14 2.83 -8.53 -1.71
C ILE A 14 2.21 -9.67 -0.91
N THR A 15 2.58 -9.70 0.37
CA THR A 15 2.06 -10.63 1.36
C THR A 15 0.90 -9.97 2.11
N ASN A 16 -0.02 -10.76 2.68
CA ASN A 16 -1.08 -10.23 3.57
C ASN A 16 -0.51 -9.48 4.79
N PHE A 17 0.78 -9.60 5.08
CA PHE A 17 1.49 -8.78 6.06
C PHE A 17 1.42 -7.27 5.78
N SER A 18 1.18 -6.84 4.54
CA SER A 18 0.93 -5.41 4.24
C SER A 18 -0.25 -4.84 5.03
N ILE A 19 -1.22 -5.68 5.42
CA ILE A 19 -2.35 -5.30 6.29
C ILE A 19 -1.83 -4.97 7.70
N LEU A 20 -1.01 -5.86 8.29
CA LEU A 20 -0.42 -5.67 9.61
C LEU A 20 0.50 -4.46 9.65
N TRP A 21 1.36 -4.29 8.65
CA TRP A 21 2.24 -3.13 8.55
C TRP A 21 1.47 -1.82 8.36
N CYS A 22 0.39 -1.83 7.56
CA CYS A 22 -0.50 -0.68 7.42
C CYS A 22 -1.30 -0.38 8.71
N LEU A 23 -1.58 -1.38 9.55
CA LEU A 23 -2.27 -1.18 10.83
C LEU A 23 -1.33 -0.63 11.90
N VAL A 24 -0.06 -1.08 11.92
CA VAL A 24 0.96 -0.63 12.88
C VAL A 24 1.55 0.74 12.50
N PHE A 25 1.88 0.96 11.23
CA PHE A 25 2.49 2.21 10.74
C PHE A 25 1.48 3.19 10.13
N GLY A 26 0.26 2.75 9.88
CA GLY A 26 -0.78 3.63 9.37
C GLY A 26 -0.45 4.19 8.00
N SER A 27 -0.53 5.52 7.90
CA SER A 27 -0.21 6.27 6.69
C SER A 27 1.28 6.17 6.32
N LEU A 28 2.18 6.07 7.30
CA LEU A 28 3.63 6.01 7.05
C LEU A 28 4.04 4.84 6.16
N TYR A 29 3.30 3.73 6.18
CA TYR A 29 3.54 2.59 5.30
C TYR A 29 3.34 2.94 3.81
N PHE A 30 2.33 3.77 3.51
CA PHE A 30 2.11 4.26 2.16
C PHE A 30 3.19 5.24 1.71
N ALA A 31 3.69 6.09 2.63
CA ALA A 31 4.82 6.97 2.33
C ALA A 31 6.09 6.16 2.03
N TYR A 32 6.36 5.11 2.81
CA TYR A 32 7.50 4.22 2.59
C TYR A 32 7.44 3.52 1.22
N LYS A 33 6.24 3.09 0.80
CA LYS A 33 6.01 2.48 -0.53
C LYS A 33 5.93 3.51 -1.67
N GLY A 34 6.10 4.80 -1.41
CA GLY A 34 6.00 5.87 -2.41
C GLY A 34 4.58 6.19 -2.87
N ILE A 35 3.55 5.72 -2.16
CA ILE A 35 2.13 5.93 -2.48
C ILE A 35 1.64 7.23 -1.80
N TRP A 36 2.11 8.37 -2.29
CA TRP A 36 1.82 9.69 -1.69
C TRP A 36 0.34 10.07 -1.68
N ARG A 37 -0.41 9.68 -2.72
CA ARG A 37 -1.83 10.02 -2.83
C ARG A 37 -2.67 9.37 -1.73
N HIS A 38 -2.39 8.12 -1.41
CA HIS A 38 -3.07 7.41 -0.34
C HIS A 38 -2.50 7.74 1.05
N PHE A 39 -1.24 8.18 1.13
CA PHE A 39 -0.68 8.76 2.35
C PHE A 39 -1.47 9.99 2.81
N VAL A 40 -1.62 11.01 1.95
CA VAL A 40 -2.33 12.26 2.30
C VAL A 40 -3.80 11.98 2.61
N LEU A 41 -4.43 11.10 1.84
CA LEU A 41 -5.84 10.74 2.05
C LEU A 41 -6.05 9.97 3.37
N SER A 42 -5.20 8.97 3.67
CA SER A 42 -5.29 8.24 4.94
C SER A 42 -4.94 9.11 6.15
N LEU A 43 -4.04 10.08 6.00
CA LEU A 43 -3.74 11.06 7.04
C LEU A 43 -4.95 11.97 7.30
N ALA A 44 -5.54 12.55 6.25
CA ALA A 44 -6.71 13.43 6.36
C ALA A 44 -7.91 12.70 6.99
N ILE A 45 -8.21 11.49 6.51
CA ILE A 45 -9.31 10.68 7.05
C ILE A 45 -8.98 10.19 8.46
N GLY A 46 -7.72 9.82 8.75
CA GLY A 46 -7.27 9.39 10.07
C GLY A 46 -7.46 10.48 11.13
N VAL A 47 -7.15 11.73 10.80
CA VAL A 47 -7.41 12.89 11.67
C VAL A 47 -8.90 13.10 11.87
N PHE A 48 -9.70 13.02 10.79
CA PHE A 48 -11.14 13.25 10.85
C PHE A 48 -11.93 12.17 11.61
N THR A 49 -11.42 10.94 11.61
CA THR A 49 -12.09 9.78 12.23
C THR A 49 -11.44 9.35 13.55
N PHE A 50 -10.58 10.17 14.16
CA PHE A 50 -9.85 9.83 15.39
C PHE A 50 -9.12 8.47 15.31
N GLY A 51 -8.54 8.15 14.16
CA GLY A 51 -7.80 6.89 13.96
C GLY A 51 -8.67 5.66 13.65
N VAL A 52 -10.00 5.74 13.62
CA VAL A 52 -10.86 4.59 13.23
C VAL A 52 -10.60 4.16 11.78
N SER A 53 -10.25 5.10 10.91
CA SER A 53 -9.95 4.79 9.51
C SER A 53 -8.65 4.03 9.29
N TRP A 54 -7.76 3.96 10.29
CA TRP A 54 -6.62 3.05 10.26
C TRP A 54 -7.01 1.57 10.27
N PHE A 55 -8.22 1.22 10.71
CA PHE A 55 -8.69 -0.17 10.66
C PHE A 55 -9.29 -0.55 9.30
N ILE A 56 -9.81 0.42 8.55
CA ILE A 56 -10.48 0.17 7.25
C ILE A 56 -9.47 0.21 6.11
N TYR A 57 -8.50 1.13 6.15
CA TYR A 57 -7.49 1.29 5.10
C TYR A 57 -6.61 0.05 4.81
N PRO A 58 -6.20 -0.76 5.81
CA PRO A 58 -5.40 -1.97 5.61
C PRO A 58 -6.06 -2.99 4.68
N PHE A 59 -7.40 -3.10 4.72
CA PHE A 59 -8.16 -3.98 3.82
C PHE A 59 -8.00 -3.58 2.35
N PHE A 60 -7.82 -2.29 2.09
CA PHE A 60 -7.60 -1.77 0.74
C PHE A 60 -6.12 -1.62 0.37
N ALA A 61 -5.20 -1.64 1.34
CA ALA A 61 -3.76 -1.45 1.11
C ALA A 61 -3.21 -2.44 0.06
N LYS A 62 -3.60 -3.71 0.13
CA LYS A 62 -3.16 -4.74 -0.81
C LYS A 62 -3.56 -4.41 -2.26
N ASN A 63 -4.81 -3.98 -2.47
CA ASN A 63 -5.31 -3.57 -3.79
C ASN A 63 -4.66 -2.28 -4.29
N ILE A 64 -4.42 -1.30 -3.40
CA ILE A 64 -3.76 -0.05 -3.73
C ILE A 64 -2.34 -0.32 -4.22
N ILE A 65 -1.60 -1.15 -3.49
CA ILE A 65 -0.22 -1.50 -3.81
C ILE A 65 -0.18 -2.28 -5.13
N ALA A 66 -1.02 -3.30 -5.32
CA ALA A 66 -1.11 -4.07 -6.56
C ALA A 66 -1.46 -3.19 -7.78
N THR A 67 -2.41 -2.25 -7.61
CA THR A 67 -2.79 -1.30 -8.67
C THR A 67 -1.63 -0.37 -9.03
N GLN A 68 -0.85 0.05 -8.03
CA GLN A 68 0.32 0.91 -8.27
C GLN A 68 1.44 0.15 -9.00
N TYR A 69 1.69 -1.12 -8.65
CA TYR A 69 2.61 -1.97 -9.41
C TYR A 69 2.17 -2.15 -10.86
N ARG A 70 0.88 -2.43 -11.10
CA ARG A 70 0.32 -2.47 -12.47
C ARG A 70 0.47 -1.17 -13.22
N LYS A 71 0.26 -0.02 -12.57
CA LYS A 71 0.47 1.31 -13.17
C LYS A 71 1.94 1.57 -13.50
N ASN A 72 2.86 1.06 -12.70
CA ASN A 72 4.30 1.14 -12.95
C ASN A 72 4.77 0.11 -14.00
N GLY A 73 3.87 -0.68 -14.59
CA GLY A 73 4.21 -1.66 -15.63
C GLY A 73 4.77 -2.97 -15.09
N TRP A 74 4.65 -3.24 -13.79
CA TRP A 74 5.12 -4.50 -13.20
C TRP A 74 4.16 -5.64 -13.57
N LEU A 75 4.73 -6.81 -13.85
CA LEU A 75 4.00 -8.01 -14.22
C LEU A 75 3.72 -8.85 -12.97
N GLU A 76 2.50 -9.37 -12.86
CA GLU A 76 2.12 -10.30 -11.79
C GLU A 76 2.50 -11.73 -12.21
N ILE A 77 3.24 -12.43 -11.34
CA ILE A 77 3.72 -13.82 -11.53
C ILE A 77 3.27 -14.72 -10.38
#